data_AF-A0A920Q9N9-F1
#
_entry.id   AF-A0A920Q9N9-F1
#
_cell.length_a   1.000
_cell.length_b   1.000
_cell.length_c   1.000
_cell.angle_alpha   90.00
_cell.angle_beta   90.00
_cell.angle_gamma   90.00
#
_symmetry.space_group_name_H-M   'P 1'
#
loop_
_entity.id
_entity.type
_entity.pdbx_description
1 polymer ?
#
loop_
_entity_poly.entity_id
_entity_poly.type
_entity_poly.pdbx_seq_one_letter_code
_entity_poly.pdbx_strand_id
1 'polypeptide(L)'
;MPELNITEPDGKLYKITDSHLDENIAPASQFVEMLGQLENPHTVVFLGDLFVIWLAPPKFWTEMHRTVMSGFQDLKDRGCNVVFIAGNRDMLLPRKFNKRWQKILPFTHFIYKDWY
;
A
#
# COMPACT_ATOMS: atom_id res chain seq x y z
N MET A 1 -15.33 -13.89 -4.08
CA MET A 1 -14.72 -12.61 -3.60
C MET A 1 -13.22 -12.85 -3.41
N PRO A 2 -12.34 -11.85 -3.45
CA PRO A 2 -10.94 -12.07 -3.11
C PRO A 2 -10.89 -12.32 -1.62
N GLU A 3 -10.34 -13.47 -1.24
CA GLU A 3 -10.14 -13.84 0.15
C GLU A 3 -8.65 -13.69 0.48
N LEU A 4 -8.37 -13.06 1.62
CA LEU A 4 -7.03 -12.95 2.16
C LEU A 4 -7.00 -13.73 3.47
N ASN A 5 -6.23 -14.82 3.48
CA ASN A 5 -6.00 -15.59 4.68
C ASN A 5 -4.77 -15.05 5.40
N ILE A 6 -4.97 -14.50 6.60
CA ILE A 6 -3.88 -14.05 7.48
C ILE A 6 -3.45 -15.26 8.31
N THR A 7 -2.25 -15.76 8.06
CA THR A 7 -1.66 -16.88 8.79
C THR A 7 -0.95 -16.40 10.05
N GLU A 8 -1.05 -17.17 11.13
CA GLU A 8 -0.31 -16.93 12.39
C GLU A 8 -0.44 -15.49 12.93
N PRO A 9 -1.67 -14.96 13.11
CA PRO A 9 -1.86 -13.56 13.49
C PRO A 9 -1.39 -13.30 14.92
N ASP A 10 -0.16 -12.81 15.06
CA ASP A 10 0.38 -12.25 16.30
C ASP A 10 0.52 -10.72 16.18
N GLY A 11 -0.47 -10.00 16.72
CA GLY A 11 -0.56 -8.54 16.67
C GLY A 11 -1.86 -8.02 16.06
N LYS A 12 -1.88 -6.75 15.68
CA LYS A 12 -3.10 -6.04 15.24
C LYS A 12 -3.25 -6.03 13.72
N LEU A 13 -4.51 -6.06 13.27
CA LEU A 13 -4.92 -5.80 11.89
C LEU A 13 -5.38 -4.35 11.76
N TYR A 14 -4.75 -3.60 10.86
CA TYR A 14 -5.17 -2.26 10.48
C TYR A 14 -5.76 -2.25 9.08
N LYS A 15 -6.79 -1.44 8.87
CA LYS A 15 -7.37 -1.17 7.55
C LYS A 15 -7.30 0.33 7.29
N ILE A 16 -6.72 0.70 6.16
CA ILE A 16 -6.54 2.08 5.73
C ILE A 16 -7.17 2.19 4.34
N THR A 17 -7.98 3.22 4.13
CA THR A 17 -8.79 3.39 2.91
C THR A 17 -8.85 4.85 2.51
N ASP A 18 -9.10 5.13 1.23
CA ASP A 18 -9.45 6.46 0.71
C ASP A 18 -8.48 7.58 1.14
N SER A 19 -7.19 7.26 1.22
CA SER A 19 -6.19 8.21 1.73
C SER A 19 -6.00 9.38 0.79
N HIS A 20 -6.21 9.18 -0.52
CA HIS A 20 -6.15 10.21 -1.56
C HIS A 20 -4.98 11.18 -1.40
N LEU A 21 -3.79 10.62 -1.14
CA LEU A 21 -2.59 11.39 -0.85
C LEU A 21 -2.30 12.35 -2.00
N ASP A 22 -2.05 13.59 -1.62
CA ASP A 22 -1.84 14.75 -2.47
C ASP A 22 -0.85 15.69 -1.79
N GLU A 23 0.01 16.35 -2.58
CA GLU A 23 1.09 17.18 -2.05
C GLU A 23 0.60 18.39 -1.24
N ASN A 24 -0.66 18.83 -1.42
CA ASN A 24 -1.19 20.04 -0.77
C ASN A 24 -2.14 19.76 0.39
N ILE A 25 -2.93 18.69 0.32
CA ILE A 25 -4.04 18.45 1.26
C ILE A 25 -3.78 17.26 2.18
N ALA A 26 -3.13 16.21 1.66
CA ALA A 26 -2.92 14.95 2.37
C ALA A 26 -1.46 14.50 2.19
N PRO A 27 -0.51 15.15 2.89
CA PRO A 27 0.92 14.96 2.66
C PRO A 27 1.39 13.56 3.08
N ALA A 28 2.26 12.96 2.26
CA ALA A 28 2.81 11.63 2.53
C ALA A 28 3.59 11.52 3.85
N SER A 29 4.20 12.60 4.33
CA SER A 29 5.00 12.58 5.57
C SER A 29 4.15 12.24 6.79
N GLN A 30 3.00 12.90 6.95
CA GLN A 30 2.07 12.63 8.05
C GLN A 30 1.46 11.24 7.95
N PHE A 31 1.18 10.78 6.73
CA PHE A 31 0.71 9.42 6.50
C PHE A 31 1.74 8.38 6.95
N VAL A 32 3.00 8.53 6.54
CA VAL A 32 4.08 7.61 6.94
C VAL A 32 4.40 7.70 8.43
N GLU A 33 4.33 8.88 9.03
CA GLU A 33 4.47 9.06 10.48
C GLU A 33 3.40 8.24 11.23
N MET A 34 2.15 8.31 10.79
CA MET A 34 1.05 7.50 11.35
C MET A 34 1.31 6.00 11.19
N LEU A 35 1.84 5.55 10.04
CA LEU A 35 2.24 4.14 9.86
C LEU A 35 3.37 3.71 10.82
N GLY A 36 4.27 4.63 11.15
CA GLY A 36 5.33 4.41 12.14
C GLY A 36 4.78 4.18 13.54
N GLN A 37 3.71 4.88 13.89
CA GLN A 37 3.08 4.87 15.22
C GLN A 37 2.07 3.72 15.45
N LEU A 38 1.80 2.89 14.43
CA LEU A 38 0.91 1.74 14.61
C LEU A 38 1.44 0.80 15.68
N GLU A 39 0.58 0.48 16.66
CA GLU A 39 0.94 -0.40 17.76
C GLU A 39 0.87 -1.88 17.30
N ASN A 40 2.00 -2.58 17.37
CA ASN A 40 2.18 -3.99 17.03
C ASN A 40 1.41 -4.45 15.76
N PRO A 41 1.67 -3.86 14.58
CA PRO A 41 0.93 -4.20 13.37
C PRO A 41 1.38 -5.57 12.83
N HIS A 42 0.50 -6.57 12.91
CA HIS A 42 0.69 -7.84 12.23
C HIS A 42 0.39 -7.71 10.73
N THR A 43 -0.67 -6.97 10.39
CA THR A 43 -1.11 -6.78 9.02
C THR A 43 -1.71 -5.40 8.84
N VAL A 44 -1.31 -4.71 7.78
CA VAL A 44 -1.94 -3.46 7.34
C VAL A 44 -2.50 -3.68 5.95
N VAL A 45 -3.81 -3.48 5.81
CA VAL A 45 -4.54 -3.61 4.55
C VAL A 45 -4.88 -2.21 4.03
N PHE A 46 -4.32 -1.87 2.88
CA PHE A 46 -4.63 -0.66 2.14
C PHE A 46 -5.70 -0.97 1.10
N LEU A 47 -6.89 -0.40 1.30
CA LEU A 47 -8.09 -0.61 0.50
C LEU A 47 -8.22 0.45 -0.60
N GLY A 48 -7.16 0.55 -1.42
CA GLY A 48 -7.18 1.33 -2.66
C GLY A 48 -7.26 2.84 -2.46
N ASP A 49 -7.25 3.52 -3.60
CA ASP A 49 -7.42 4.97 -3.70
C ASP A 49 -6.40 5.76 -2.85
N LEU A 50 -5.19 5.18 -2.76
CA LEU A 50 -4.09 5.66 -1.93
C LEU A 50 -3.59 7.03 -2.38
N PHE A 51 -3.48 7.25 -3.69
CA PHE A 51 -3.10 8.53 -4.29
C PHE A 51 -4.22 9.05 -5.17
N VAL A 52 -4.22 10.36 -5.42
CA VAL A 52 -5.12 10.96 -6.42
C VAL A 52 -4.83 10.40 -7.83
N ILE A 53 -3.55 10.23 -8.16
CA ILE A 53 -3.08 9.60 -9.41
C ILE A 53 -1.87 8.73 -9.07
N TRP A 54 -1.84 7.48 -9.57
CA TRP A 54 -0.68 6.62 -9.39
C TRP A 54 -0.28 5.85 -10.64
N LEU A 55 0.94 6.10 -11.12
CA LEU A 55 1.59 5.32 -12.17
C LEU A 55 2.60 4.36 -11.55
N ALA A 56 2.41 3.06 -11.73
CA ALA A 56 3.25 2.04 -11.10
C ALA A 56 4.76 2.14 -11.41
N PRO A 57 5.22 2.45 -12.65
CA PRO A 57 6.65 2.48 -12.93
C PRO A 57 7.41 3.59 -12.17
N PRO A 58 8.53 3.30 -11.48
CA PRO A 58 9.25 4.27 -10.64
C PRO A 58 9.75 5.53 -11.32
N LYS A 59 9.88 5.53 -12.65
CA LYS A 59 10.25 6.73 -13.43
C LYS A 59 9.18 7.82 -13.40
N PHE A 60 7.96 7.49 -12.98
CA PHE A 60 6.85 8.43 -12.82
C PHE A 60 6.58 8.80 -11.36
N TRP A 61 7.36 8.26 -10.43
CA TRP A 61 7.17 8.53 -9.00
C TRP A 61 7.74 9.88 -8.63
N THR A 62 6.85 10.72 -8.09
CA THR A 62 7.21 11.92 -7.33
C THR A 62 7.80 11.55 -5.96
N GLU A 63 8.27 12.56 -5.22
CA GLU A 63 8.79 12.34 -3.87
C GLU A 63 7.73 11.76 -2.94
N MET A 64 6.49 12.24 -3.04
CA MET A 64 5.34 11.72 -2.29
C MET A 64 5.20 10.19 -2.44
N HIS A 65 5.28 9.68 -3.67
CA HIS A 65 5.23 8.24 -3.91
C HIS A 65 6.38 7.50 -3.23
N ARG A 66 7.60 8.03 -3.35
CA ARG A 66 8.80 7.43 -2.75
C ARG A 66 8.71 7.38 -1.24
N THR A 67 8.26 8.46 -0.62
CA THR A 67 8.04 8.54 0.84
C THR A 67 7.07 7.46 1.29
N VAL A 68 5.91 7.31 0.65
CA VAL A 68 4.93 6.29 1.01
C VAL A 68 5.47 4.87 0.79
N MET A 69 6.16 4.62 -0.32
CA MET A 69 6.79 3.31 -0.55
C MET A 69 7.85 3.01 0.50
N SER A 70 8.61 4.00 0.99
CA SER A 70 9.53 3.81 2.11
C SER A 70 8.79 3.39 3.37
N GLY A 71 7.69 4.07 3.74
CA GLY A 71 6.89 3.71 4.91
C GLY A 71 6.30 2.29 4.83
N PHE A 72 5.90 1.85 3.63
CA PHE A 72 5.48 0.46 3.42
C PHE A 72 6.64 -0.53 3.52
N GLN A 73 7.82 -0.17 3.05
CA GLN A 73 9.02 -0.99 3.21
C GLN A 73 9.39 -1.11 4.70
N ASP A 74 9.32 -0.03 5.47
CA ASP A 74 9.58 -0.04 6.91
C ASP A 74 8.58 -0.93 7.68
N LEU A 75 7.31 -0.97 7.28
CA LEU A 75 6.35 -1.95 7.80
C LEU A 75 6.78 -3.37 7.49
N LYS A 76 7.16 -3.68 6.25
CA LYS A 76 7.63 -5.02 5.86
C LYS A 76 8.88 -5.43 6.61
N ASP A 77 9.83 -4.52 6.79
CA ASP A 77 11.10 -4.80 7.47
C ASP A 77 10.89 -5.07 8.97
N ARG A 78 9.81 -4.54 9.56
CA ARG A 78 9.34 -4.90 10.91
C ARG A 78 8.59 -6.25 10.97
N GLY A 79 8.48 -6.97 9.85
CA GLY A 79 7.75 -8.24 9.76
C GLY A 79 6.24 -8.09 9.52
N CYS A 80 5.75 -6.87 9.26
CA CYS A 80 4.33 -6.64 9.01
C CYS A 80 3.92 -7.11 7.61
N ASN A 81 2.73 -7.72 7.52
CA ASN A 81 2.09 -7.99 6.24
C ASN A 81 1.49 -6.70 5.65
N VAL A 82 2.09 -6.20 4.57
CA VAL A 82 1.59 -5.04 3.82
C VAL A 82 0.77 -5.50 2.63
N VAL A 83 -0.54 -5.38 2.74
CA VAL A 83 -1.49 -5.82 1.73
C VAL A 83 -2.12 -4.64 1.03
N PHE A 84 -2.08 -4.63 -0.30
CA PHE A 84 -2.71 -3.58 -1.10
C PHE A 84 -3.80 -4.17 -1.99
N ILE A 85 -4.99 -3.61 -1.92
CA ILE A 85 -6.13 -3.96 -2.77
C ILE A 85 -6.43 -2.75 -3.64
N ALA A 86 -6.27 -2.88 -4.96
CA ALA A 86 -6.42 -1.75 -5.88
C ALA A 86 -7.86 -1.20 -5.87
N GLY A 87 -7.97 0.12 -5.71
CA GLY A 87 -9.20 0.88 -5.83
C GLY A 87 -9.48 1.33 -7.27
N ASN A 88 -10.45 2.23 -7.41
CA ASN A 88 -10.89 2.74 -8.72
C ASN A 88 -9.90 3.76 -9.30
N ARG A 89 -9.11 4.45 -8.48
CA ARG A 89 -8.05 5.37 -8.94
C ARG A 89 -6.73 4.67 -9.24
N ASP A 90 -6.62 3.41 -8.86
CA ASP A 90 -5.41 2.59 -9.01
C ASP A 90 -5.39 1.78 -10.33
N MET A 91 -6.24 2.12 -11.31
CA MET A 91 -6.39 1.35 -12.56
C MET A 91 -5.12 1.23 -13.40
N LEU A 92 -4.14 2.11 -13.16
CA LEU A 92 -2.85 2.12 -13.85
C LEU A 92 -1.78 1.27 -13.14
N LEU A 93 -2.15 0.62 -12.04
CA LEU A 93 -1.34 -0.40 -11.39
C LEU A 93 -1.34 -1.71 -12.19
N PRO A 94 -0.30 -2.55 -12.02
CA PRO A 94 -0.21 -3.80 -12.75
C PRO A 94 -1.34 -4.75 -12.36
N ARG A 95 -2.07 -5.28 -13.35
CA ARG A 95 -3.11 -6.30 -13.08
C ARG A 95 -2.60 -7.59 -12.46
N LYS A 96 -1.31 -7.90 -12.61
CA LYS A 96 -0.65 -9.09 -12.05
C LYS A 96 0.59 -8.71 -11.24
N PHE A 97 0.65 -9.17 -9.99
CA PHE A 97 1.78 -8.91 -9.10
C PHE A 97 2.93 -9.92 -9.28
N ASN A 98 3.60 -9.82 -10.42
CA ASN A 98 4.71 -10.71 -10.78
C ASN A 98 6.03 -10.34 -10.07
N LYS A 99 7.07 -11.16 -10.26
CA LYS A 99 8.41 -10.95 -9.67
C LYS A 99 9.03 -9.59 -9.98
N ARG A 100 8.72 -8.97 -11.12
CA ARG A 100 9.21 -7.62 -11.44
C ARG A 100 8.58 -6.59 -10.51
N TRP A 101 7.27 -6.66 -10.31
CA TRP A 101 6.55 -5.73 -9.45
C TRP A 101 6.81 -5.96 -7.97
N GLN A 102 7.01 -7.20 -7.54
CA GLN A 102 7.41 -7.52 -6.16
C GLN A 102 8.76 -6.90 -5.74
N LYS A 103 9.65 -6.62 -6.71
CA LYS A 103 10.92 -5.92 -6.47
C LYS A 103 10.77 -4.40 -6.40
N ILE A 104 9.66 -3.87 -6.89
CA ILE A 104 9.43 -2.43 -7.03
C ILE A 104 8.46 -1.93 -5.95
N LEU A 105 7.34 -2.63 -5.79
CA LEU A 105 6.29 -2.26 -4.86
C LEU A 105 6.48 -3.07 -3.56
N PRO A 106 6.54 -2.40 -2.41
CA PRO A 106 6.78 -3.00 -1.10
C PRO A 106 5.52 -3.64 -0.53
N PHE A 107 4.87 -4.50 -1.32
CA PHE A 107 3.69 -5.26 -0.89
C PHE A 107 4.07 -6.71 -0.63
N THR A 108 3.48 -7.31 0.41
CA THR A 108 3.49 -8.76 0.58
C THR A 108 2.41 -9.38 -0.29
N HIS A 109 1.25 -8.72 -0.36
CA HIS A 109 0.14 -9.12 -1.21
C HIS A 109 -0.41 -7.92 -1.98
N PHE A 110 -0.73 -8.14 -3.25
CA PHE A 110 -1.37 -7.15 -4.10
C PHE A 110 -2.53 -7.81 -4.82
N ILE A 111 -3.72 -7.25 -4.66
CA ILE A 111 -4.95 -7.74 -5.25
C ILE A 111 -5.49 -6.69 -6.20
N TYR A 112 -5.63 -7.05 -7.47
CA TYR A 112 -6.31 -6.24 -8.47
C TYR A 112 -7.62 -6.91 -8.83
N LYS A 113 -8.70 -6.15 -8.85
CA LYS A 113 -9.99 -6.59 -9.38
C LYS A 113 -10.35 -5.78 -10.60
N ASP A 114 -10.85 -6.47 -11.61
CA ASP A 114 -11.52 -5.81 -12.72
C ASP A 114 -12.91 -5.38 -12.22
N TRP A 115 -13.10 -4.06 -12.08
CA TRP A 115 -14.37 -3.44 -11.77
C TRP A 115 -15.17 -3.27 -13.08
N TYR A 116 -15.78 -4.37 -13.55
CA TYR A 116 -16.76 -4.37 -14.63
C TYR A 116 -18.09 -4.92 -14.13
#